data_AF-A0A0Q4B884-F1
#
_entry.id   AF-A0A0Q4B884-F1
#
_cell.length_a   1.000
_cell.length_b   1.000
_cell.length_c   1.000
_cell.angle_alpha   90.00
_cell.angle_beta   90.00
_cell.angle_gamma   90.00
#
_symmetry.space_group_name_H-M   'P 1'
#
loop_
_entity.id
_entity.type
_entity.pdbx_description
1 polymer ?
#
loop_
_entity_poly.entity_id
_entity_poly.type
_entity_poly.pdbx_seq_one_letter_code
_entity_poly.pdbx_strand_id
1 'polypeptide(L)'
;MVLVAQNRRIQAAQERVEKAHGKVEARRLQVLQVDSTIAQCELQLKAAVDSLGLLTDEEKRIQQLTFELEQGARKQMNAATTNAQKDSVRRDFAKGSRNLDQLYAQLDRRYNAFRRAHDRAKQELARAKQRREKLAKELKVAEKAMEAAQENVKKTEAQEASRQHAAEERAQRKSAAASKRNRKK
;
A
#
# COMPACT_ATOMS: atom_id res chain seq x y z
N MET A 1 -32.23 -25.31 -34.51
CA MET A 1 -31.57 -24.00 -34.43
C MET A 1 -31.90 -23.19 -33.17
N VAL A 2 -33.13 -23.21 -32.64
CA VAL A 2 -33.54 -22.37 -31.48
C VAL A 2 -32.74 -22.66 -30.20
N LEU A 3 -32.60 -23.93 -29.80
CA LEU A 3 -31.81 -24.33 -28.62
C LEU A 3 -30.33 -23.90 -28.67
N VAL A 4 -29.71 -23.93 -29.86
CA VAL A 4 -28.32 -23.51 -30.06
C VAL A 4 -28.16 -21.99 -29.89
N ALA A 5 -29.15 -21.20 -30.33
CA ALA A 5 -29.15 -19.75 -30.16
C ALA A 5 -29.42 -19.33 -28.69
N GLN A 6 -30.22 -20.09 -27.94
CA GLN A 6 -30.46 -19.86 -26.51
C GLN A 6 -29.19 -20.12 -25.68
N ASN A 7 -28.50 -21.24 -25.93
CA ASN A 7 -27.24 -21.54 -25.25
C ASN A 7 -26.18 -20.47 -25.51
N ARG A 8 -26.10 -19.91 -26.72
CA ARG A 8 -25.14 -18.83 -27.04
C ARG A 8 -25.40 -17.53 -26.27
N ARG A 9 -26.67 -17.19 -25.98
CA ARG A 9 -27.00 -15.95 -25.24
C ARG A 9 -26.66 -16.05 -23.76
N ILE A 10 -26.95 -17.20 -23.16
CA ILE A 10 -26.60 -17.48 -21.75
C ILE A 10 -25.08 -17.52 -21.61
N GLN A 11 -24.38 -18.21 -22.51
CA GLN A 11 -22.91 -18.24 -22.54
C GLN A 11 -22.31 -16.83 -22.67
N ALA A 12 -22.79 -16.01 -23.60
CA ALA A 12 -22.31 -14.63 -23.76
C ALA A 12 -22.57 -13.75 -22.52
N ALA A 13 -23.64 -14.00 -21.78
CA ALA A 13 -23.93 -13.31 -20.52
C ALA A 13 -23.00 -13.78 -19.39
N GLN A 14 -22.73 -15.09 -19.31
CA GLN A 14 -21.77 -15.68 -18.36
C GLN A 14 -20.34 -15.17 -18.62
N GLU A 15 -19.89 -15.10 -19.87
CA GLU A 15 -18.58 -14.52 -20.23
C GLU A 15 -18.44 -13.06 -19.77
N ARG A 16 -19.53 -12.28 -19.77
CA ARG A 16 -19.52 -10.89 -19.26
C ARG A 16 -19.33 -10.84 -17.75
N VAL A 17 -19.94 -11.78 -17.02
CA VAL A 17 -19.73 -11.93 -15.57
C VAL A 17 -18.30 -12.31 -15.27
N GLU A 18 -17.72 -13.27 -15.99
CA GLU A 18 -16.32 -13.67 -15.80
C GLU A 18 -15.36 -12.50 -16.06
N LYS A 19 -15.58 -11.72 -17.13
CA LYS A 19 -14.80 -10.50 -17.40
C LYS A 19 -14.95 -9.45 -16.31
N ALA A 20 -16.15 -9.28 -15.75
CA ALA A 20 -16.39 -8.35 -14.65
C ALA A 20 -15.71 -8.83 -13.35
N HIS A 21 -15.79 -10.13 -13.05
CA HIS A 21 -15.12 -10.77 -11.92
C HIS A 21 -13.60 -10.60 -12.02
N GLY A 22 -13.02 -10.87 -13.20
CA GLY A 22 -11.58 -10.67 -13.44
C GLY A 22 -11.13 -9.22 -13.21
N LYS A 23 -11.97 -8.24 -13.56
CA LYS A 23 -11.70 -6.82 -13.25
C LYS A 23 -11.75 -6.54 -11.75
N VAL A 24 -12.73 -7.07 -11.03
CA VAL A 24 -12.83 -6.93 -9.57
C VAL A 24 -11.59 -7.49 -8.90
N GLU A 25 -11.18 -8.71 -9.25
CA GLU A 25 -9.99 -9.36 -8.68
C GLU A 25 -8.70 -8.61 -9.00
N ALA A 26 -8.54 -8.12 -10.24
CA ALA A 26 -7.40 -7.27 -10.59
C ALA A 26 -7.34 -5.99 -9.74
N ARG A 27 -8.49 -5.35 -9.46
CA ARG A 27 -8.55 -4.17 -8.59
C ARG A 27 -8.31 -4.50 -7.12
N ARG A 28 -8.78 -5.64 -6.62
CA ARG A 28 -8.48 -6.13 -5.26
C ARG A 28 -6.98 -6.33 -5.07
N LEU A 29 -6.33 -6.98 -6.03
CA LEU A 29 -4.87 -7.15 -6.02
C LEU A 29 -4.13 -5.81 -6.00
N GLN A 30 -4.57 -4.83 -6.78
CA GLN A 30 -3.99 -3.48 -6.75
C GLN A 30 -4.17 -2.79 -5.39
N VAL A 31 -5.34 -2.94 -4.75
CA VAL A 31 -5.58 -2.41 -3.40
C VAL A 31 -4.62 -3.05 -2.39
N LEU A 32 -4.47 -4.38 -2.43
CA LEU A 32 -3.55 -5.11 -1.54
C LEU A 32 -2.09 -4.66 -1.72
N GLN A 33 -1.65 -4.43 -2.96
CA GLN A 33 -0.31 -3.92 -3.25
C GLN A 33 -0.09 -2.51 -2.67
N VAL A 34 -1.08 -1.63 -2.80
CA VAL A 34 -1.01 -0.28 -2.22
C VAL A 34 -1.05 -0.33 -0.69
N ASP A 35 -1.83 -1.24 -0.10
CA ASP A 35 -1.88 -1.44 1.35
C ASP A 35 -0.53 -1.92 1.90
N SER A 36 0.14 -2.83 1.19
CA SER A 36 1.51 -3.24 1.50
C SER A 36 2.49 -2.06 1.42
N THR A 37 2.35 -1.20 0.41
CA THR A 37 3.17 0.02 0.27
C THR A 37 2.95 0.97 1.44
N ILE A 38 1.69 1.18 1.86
CA ILE A 38 1.35 2.01 3.03
C ILE A 38 2.04 1.47 4.28
N ALA A 39 1.94 0.16 4.54
CA ALA A 39 2.58 -0.46 5.70
C ALA A 39 4.11 -0.30 5.68
N GLN A 40 4.74 -0.40 4.52
CA GLN A 40 6.18 -0.15 4.36
C GLN A 40 6.55 1.31 4.67
N CYS A 41 5.79 2.28 4.16
CA CYS A 41 6.02 3.69 4.46
C CYS A 41 5.83 4.01 5.95
N GLU A 42 4.84 3.39 6.62
CA GLU A 42 4.62 3.55 8.05
C GLU A 42 5.77 2.96 8.88
N LEU A 43 6.31 1.80 8.47
CA LEU A 43 7.49 1.22 9.09
C LEU A 43 8.73 2.11 8.93
N GLN A 44 8.95 2.65 7.73
CA GLN A 44 10.06 3.57 7.46
C GLN A 44 9.95 4.87 8.27
N LEU A 45 8.74 5.42 8.41
CA LEU A 45 8.48 6.58 9.26
C LEU A 45 8.86 6.30 10.71
N LYS A 46 8.41 5.15 11.24
CA LYS A 46 8.72 4.75 12.61
C LYS A 46 10.23 4.60 12.80
N ALA A 47 10.90 3.88 11.91
CA ALA A 47 12.35 3.69 11.96
C ALA A 47 13.12 5.02 11.90
N ALA A 48 12.66 5.98 11.09
CA ALA A 48 13.26 7.31 11.02
C ALA A 48 13.07 8.11 12.32
N VAL A 49 11.88 8.04 12.95
CA VAL A 49 11.62 8.66 14.25
C VAL A 49 12.48 8.04 15.35
N ASP A 50 12.54 6.71 15.41
CA ASP A 50 13.36 5.98 16.39
C ASP A 50 14.84 6.36 16.23
N SER A 51 15.33 6.47 14.99
CA SER A 51 16.70 6.89 14.69
C SER A 51 16.98 8.34 15.13
N LEU A 52 16.04 9.26 14.93
CA LEU A 52 16.17 10.64 15.41
C LEU A 52 16.19 10.69 16.95
N GLY A 53 15.43 9.82 17.62
CA GLY A 53 15.48 9.64 19.06
C GLY A 53 16.88 9.23 19.55
N LEU A 54 17.47 8.22 18.92
CA LEU A 54 18.85 7.78 19.24
C LEU A 54 19.88 8.90 19.03
N LEU A 55 19.75 9.68 17.95
CA LEU A 55 20.63 10.83 17.72
C LEU A 55 20.50 11.91 18.80
N THR A 56 19.33 12.06 19.41
CA THR A 56 19.11 13.03 20.50
C THR A 56 19.86 12.59 21.76
N ASP A 57 19.92 11.29 22.03
CA ASP A 57 20.70 10.76 23.16
C ASP A 57 22.21 10.79 22.89
N GLU A 58 22.63 10.56 21.64
CA GLU A 58 24.02 10.80 21.22
C GLU A 58 24.42 12.26 21.38
N GLU A 59 23.55 13.22 21.05
CA GLU A 59 23.81 14.65 21.24
C GLU A 59 24.10 14.97 22.71
N LYS A 60 23.27 14.48 23.63
CA LYS A 60 23.48 14.66 25.08
C LYS A 60 24.82 14.07 25.53
N ARG A 61 25.21 12.91 24.98
CA ARG A 61 26.49 12.28 25.28
C ARG A 61 27.67 13.11 24.76
N ILE A 62 27.57 13.68 23.56
CA ILE A 62 28.61 14.59 23.04
C ILE A 62 28.70 15.84 23.91
N GLN A 63 27.56 16.41 24.35
CA GLN A 63 27.54 17.55 25.27
C GLN A 63 28.24 17.23 26.61
N GLN A 64 28.03 16.03 27.17
CA GLN A 64 28.73 15.56 28.36
C GLN A 64 30.24 15.46 28.12
N LEU A 65 30.67 14.85 27.01
CA LEU A 65 32.09 14.76 26.64
C LEU A 65 32.74 16.14 26.46
N THR A 66 32.01 17.09 25.89
CA THR A 66 32.46 18.50 25.77
C THR A 66 32.71 19.10 27.15
N PHE A 67 31.75 18.94 28.07
CA PHE A 67 31.90 19.44 29.43
C PHE A 67 33.07 18.78 30.18
N GLU A 68 33.20 17.46 30.08
CA GLU A 68 34.30 16.71 30.70
C GLU A 68 35.67 17.12 30.16
N LEU A 69 35.78 17.33 28.84
CA LEU A 69 37.00 17.80 28.21
C LEU A 69 37.40 19.19 28.71
N GLU A 70 36.44 20.13 28.76
CA GLU A 70 36.68 21.48 29.25
C GLU A 70 37.08 21.52 30.72
N GLN A 71 36.35 20.78 31.57
CA GLN A 71 36.66 20.70 33.00
C GLN A 71 38.00 20.00 33.26
N GLY A 72 38.27 18.92 32.53
CA GLY A 72 39.55 18.20 32.59
C GLY A 72 40.72 19.10 32.21
N ALA A 73 40.62 19.81 31.09
CA ALA A 73 41.65 20.74 30.64
C ALA A 73 41.86 21.90 31.63
N ARG A 74 40.78 22.47 32.20
CA ARG A 74 40.88 23.51 33.24
C ARG A 74 41.61 23.01 34.48
N LYS A 75 41.26 21.82 34.98
CA LYS A 75 41.93 21.21 36.15
C LYS A 75 43.41 20.94 35.87
N GLN A 76 43.73 20.37 34.72
CA GLN A 76 45.12 20.11 34.33
C GLN A 76 45.93 21.40 34.13
N MET A 77 45.32 22.43 33.54
CA MET A 77 45.94 23.74 33.38
C MET A 77 46.27 24.40 34.73
N ASN A 78 45.36 24.30 35.71
CA ASN A 78 45.59 24.82 37.07
C ASN A 78 46.66 24.04 37.83
N ALA A 79 46.79 22.73 37.57
CA ALA A 79 47.82 21.88 38.19
C ALA A 79 49.19 21.97 37.50
N ALA A 80 49.26 22.51 36.28
CA ALA A 80 50.50 22.61 35.51
C ALA A 80 51.43 23.70 36.06
N THR A 81 52.60 23.29 36.53
CA THR A 81 53.59 24.18 37.15
C THR A 81 54.61 24.73 36.15
N THR A 82 54.80 24.04 35.01
CA THR A 82 55.76 24.44 33.97
C THR A 82 55.06 24.85 32.67
N ASN A 83 55.72 25.68 31.86
CA ASN A 83 55.21 26.07 30.54
C ASN A 83 55.06 24.85 29.61
N ALA A 84 55.98 23.89 29.66
CA ALA A 84 55.90 22.66 28.85
C ALA A 84 54.64 21.83 29.16
N GLN A 85 54.25 21.72 30.43
CA GLN A 85 53.00 21.04 30.82
C GLN A 85 51.77 21.81 30.32
N LYS A 86 51.76 23.14 30.47
CA LYS A 86 50.65 23.98 29.96
C LYS A 86 50.49 23.84 28.45
N ASP A 87 51.59 23.80 27.70
CA ASP A 87 51.57 23.61 26.25
C ASP A 87 51.12 22.20 25.84
N SER A 88 51.42 21.18 26.65
CA SER A 88 50.84 19.84 26.47
C SER A 88 49.31 19.89 26.62
N VAL A 89 48.82 20.45 27.72
CA VAL A 89 47.36 20.57 27.98
C VAL A 89 46.64 21.32 26.86
N ARG A 90 47.24 22.40 26.34
CA ARG A 90 46.70 23.13 25.17
C ARG A 90 46.60 22.25 23.94
N ARG A 91 47.64 21.46 23.63
CA ARG A 91 47.65 20.56 22.47
C ARG A 91 46.63 19.44 22.61
N ASP A 92 46.53 18.84 23.80
CA ASP A 92 45.59 17.76 24.08
C ASP A 92 44.14 18.26 24.03
N PHE A 93 43.87 19.44 24.62
CA PHE A 93 42.57 20.08 24.51
C PHE A 93 42.21 20.43 23.06
N ALA A 94 43.13 21.01 22.29
CA ALA A 94 42.89 21.32 20.88
C ALA A 94 42.59 20.07 20.05
N LYS A 95 43.27 18.95 20.34
CA LYS A 95 42.98 17.66 19.70
C LYS A 95 41.60 17.13 20.10
N GLY A 96 41.25 17.19 21.39
CA GLY A 96 39.93 16.79 21.88
C GLY A 96 38.80 17.61 21.28
N SER A 97 38.98 18.94 21.19
CA SER A 97 38.03 19.86 20.58
C SER A 97 37.79 19.52 19.10
N ARG A 98 38.85 19.28 18.31
CA ARG A 98 38.70 18.84 16.92
C ARG A 98 37.94 17.52 16.78
N ASN A 99 38.15 16.59 17.70
CA ASN A 99 37.41 15.32 17.69
C ASN A 99 35.92 15.55 17.99
N LEU A 100 35.58 16.43 18.94
CA LEU A 100 34.20 16.80 19.24
C LEU A 100 33.53 17.48 18.04
N ASP A 101 34.24 18.39 17.36
CA ASP A 101 33.73 19.04 16.14
C ASP A 101 33.39 18.01 15.05
N GLN A 102 34.24 16.98 14.88
CA GLN A 102 33.96 15.89 13.95
C GLN A 102 32.74 15.07 14.36
N LEU A 103 32.56 14.80 15.65
CA LEU A 103 31.39 14.09 16.16
C LEU A 103 30.10 14.88 15.92
N TYR A 104 30.10 16.20 16.20
CA TYR A 104 28.96 17.07 15.89
C TYR A 104 28.66 17.10 14.39
N ALA A 105 29.69 17.25 13.54
CA ALA A 105 29.51 17.24 12.09
C ALA A 105 28.93 15.90 11.57
N GLN A 106 29.32 14.77 12.15
CA GLN A 106 28.75 13.46 11.83
C GLN A 106 27.31 13.31 12.34
N LEU A 107 27.01 13.82 13.53
CA LEU A 107 25.67 13.87 14.10
C LEU A 107 24.73 14.66 13.19
N ASP A 108 25.12 15.87 12.78
CA ASP A 108 24.34 16.74 11.88
C ASP A 108 24.08 16.09 10.52
N ARG A 109 25.08 15.43 9.94
CA ARG A 109 24.91 14.69 8.67
C ARG A 109 23.88 13.59 8.80
N ARG A 110 23.95 12.79 9.88
CA ARG A 110 22.99 11.71 10.15
C ARG A 110 21.60 12.26 10.44
N TYR A 111 21.49 13.32 11.25
CA TYR A 111 20.23 13.99 11.54
C TYR A 111 19.54 14.45 10.26
N ASN A 112 20.29 15.12 9.38
CA ASN A 112 19.77 15.57 8.09
C ASN A 112 19.37 14.40 7.18
N ALA A 113 20.10 13.29 7.20
CA ALA A 113 19.76 12.10 6.43
C ALA A 113 18.43 11.48 6.91
N PHE A 114 18.26 11.26 8.22
CA PHE A 114 17.04 10.69 8.78
C PHE A 114 15.85 11.65 8.67
N ARG A 115 16.05 12.96 8.82
CA ARG A 115 15.00 13.96 8.57
C ARG A 115 14.49 13.89 7.13
N ARG A 116 15.40 13.80 6.14
CA ARG A 116 15.02 13.62 4.73
C ARG A 116 14.30 12.31 4.49
N ALA A 117 14.74 11.21 5.13
CA ALA A 117 14.07 9.91 5.03
C ALA A 117 12.65 9.97 5.61
N HIS A 118 12.48 10.59 6.76
CA HIS A 118 11.18 10.85 7.39
C HIS A 118 10.25 11.65 6.46
N ASP A 119 10.74 12.77 5.91
CA ASP A 119 9.94 13.61 5.03
C ASP A 119 9.54 12.90 3.73
N ARG A 120 10.46 12.10 3.14
CA ARG A 120 10.16 11.27 1.97
C ARG A 120 9.09 10.23 2.28
N ALA A 121 9.27 9.46 3.36
CA ALA A 121 8.30 8.44 3.76
C ALA A 121 6.92 9.06 4.06
N LYS A 122 6.88 10.26 4.65
CA LYS A 122 5.64 11.02 4.88
C LYS A 122 4.93 11.39 3.58
N GLN A 123 5.68 11.89 2.59
CA GLN A 123 5.13 12.26 1.28
C GLN A 123 4.65 11.02 0.50
N GLU A 124 5.42 9.94 0.52
CA GLU A 124 5.06 8.67 -0.12
C GLU A 124 3.82 8.05 0.51
N LEU A 125 3.73 8.05 1.85
CA LEU A 125 2.54 7.60 2.57
C LEU A 125 1.29 8.39 2.15
N ALA A 126 1.39 9.71 2.05
CA ALA A 126 0.26 10.55 1.62
C ALA A 126 -0.19 10.19 0.19
N ARG A 127 0.76 10.01 -0.74
CA ARG A 127 0.49 9.58 -2.12
C ARG A 127 -0.13 8.17 -2.17
N ALA A 128 0.38 7.24 -1.37
CA ALA A 128 -0.14 5.88 -1.29
C ALA A 128 -1.58 5.85 -0.74
N LYS A 129 -1.87 6.62 0.31
CA LYS A 129 -3.25 6.79 0.84
C LYS A 129 -4.20 7.37 -0.21
N GLN A 130 -3.78 8.39 -0.95
CA GLN A 130 -4.59 8.93 -2.06
C GLN A 130 -4.84 7.89 -3.17
N ARG A 131 -3.81 7.11 -3.53
CA ARG A 131 -3.96 6.02 -4.52
C ARG A 131 -4.92 4.94 -4.00
N ARG A 132 -4.81 4.56 -2.73
CA ARG A 132 -5.72 3.60 -2.09
C ARG A 132 -7.17 4.07 -2.16
N GLU A 133 -7.42 5.33 -1.85
CA GLU A 133 -8.76 5.90 -1.91
C GLU A 133 -9.35 5.86 -3.33
N LYS A 134 -8.54 6.21 -4.35
CA LYS A 134 -8.95 6.11 -5.76
C LYS A 134 -9.27 4.66 -6.15
N LEU A 135 -8.38 3.73 -5.82
CA LEU A 135 -8.57 2.30 -6.11
C LEU A 135 -9.79 1.72 -5.38
N ALA A 136 -10.07 2.16 -4.14
CA ALA A 136 -11.27 1.75 -3.41
C ALA A 136 -12.56 2.22 -4.10
N LYS A 137 -12.57 3.43 -4.68
CA LYS A 137 -13.70 3.92 -5.50
C LYS A 137 -13.84 3.11 -6.78
N GLU A 138 -12.74 2.83 -7.47
CA GLU A 138 -12.73 2.01 -8.70
C GLU A 138 -13.18 0.56 -8.43
N LEU A 139 -12.76 -0.02 -7.30
CA LEU A 139 -13.18 -1.35 -6.87
C LEU A 139 -14.70 -1.40 -6.63
N LYS A 140 -15.26 -0.43 -5.90
CA LYS A 140 -16.71 -0.33 -5.70
C LYS A 140 -17.49 -0.22 -7.01
N VAL A 141 -16.95 0.52 -7.99
CA VAL A 141 -17.57 0.62 -9.32
C VAL A 141 -17.50 -0.73 -10.06
N ALA A 142 -16.37 -1.43 -9.99
CA ALA A 142 -16.21 -2.75 -10.58
C ALA A 142 -17.13 -3.80 -9.93
N GLU A 143 -17.27 -3.78 -8.61
CA GLU A 143 -18.17 -4.67 -7.86
C GLU A 143 -19.64 -4.44 -8.26
N LYS A 144 -20.08 -3.18 -8.33
CA LYS A 144 -21.42 -2.85 -8.85
C LYS A 144 -21.64 -3.32 -10.30
N ALA A 145 -20.62 -3.19 -11.15
CA ALA A 145 -20.71 -3.66 -12.53
C ALA A 145 -20.79 -5.19 -12.61
N MET A 146 -20.10 -5.90 -11.72
CA MET A 146 -20.18 -7.36 -11.58
C MET A 146 -21.57 -7.79 -11.09
N GLU A 147 -22.13 -7.14 -10.07
CA GLU A 147 -23.49 -7.39 -9.59
C GLU A 147 -24.53 -7.18 -10.71
N ALA A 148 -24.42 -6.08 -11.46
CA ALA A 148 -25.29 -5.81 -12.60
C ALA A 148 -25.13 -6.87 -13.71
N ALA A 149 -23.92 -7.35 -13.97
CA ALA A 149 -23.69 -8.44 -14.93
C ALA A 149 -24.33 -9.76 -14.46
N GLN A 150 -24.23 -10.09 -13.16
CA GLN A 150 -24.87 -11.27 -12.58
C GLN A 150 -26.39 -11.18 -12.63
N GLU A 151 -26.96 -10.01 -12.37
CA GLU A 151 -28.41 -9.80 -12.47
C GLU A 151 -28.89 -9.96 -13.92
N ASN A 152 -28.12 -9.48 -14.90
CA ASN A 152 -28.41 -9.69 -16.31
C ASN A 152 -28.40 -11.17 -16.71
N VAL A 153 -27.46 -11.97 -16.19
CA VAL A 153 -27.46 -13.43 -16.42
C VAL A 153 -28.77 -14.04 -15.91
N LYS A 154 -29.17 -13.77 -14.67
CA LYS A 154 -30.42 -14.27 -14.09
C LYS A 154 -31.65 -13.89 -14.92
N LYS A 155 -31.69 -12.62 -15.41
CA LYS A 155 -32.76 -12.14 -16.29
C LYS A 155 -32.77 -12.88 -17.63
N THR A 156 -31.60 -13.11 -18.24
CA THR A 156 -31.51 -13.87 -19.50
C THR A 156 -31.89 -15.34 -19.34
N GLU A 157 -31.48 -15.98 -18.23
CA GLU A 157 -31.86 -17.36 -17.91
C GLU A 157 -33.37 -17.47 -17.72
N ALA A 158 -33.99 -16.56 -16.95
CA ALA A 158 -35.44 -16.52 -16.75
C ALA A 158 -36.22 -16.29 -18.06
N GLN A 159 -35.74 -15.38 -18.92
CA GLN A 159 -36.36 -15.13 -20.23
C GLN A 159 -36.24 -16.35 -21.15
N GLU A 160 -35.09 -17.02 -21.18
CA GLU A 160 -34.91 -18.20 -22.03
C GLU A 160 -35.70 -19.41 -21.49
N ALA A 161 -35.83 -19.59 -20.17
CA ALA A 161 -36.70 -20.60 -19.55
C ALA A 161 -38.18 -20.37 -19.88
N SER A 162 -38.66 -19.12 -19.81
CA SER A 162 -40.03 -18.75 -20.21
C SER A 162 -40.27 -19.04 -21.70
N ARG A 163 -39.30 -18.75 -22.57
CA ARG A 163 -39.38 -19.08 -24.00
C ARG A 163 -39.40 -20.58 -24.27
N GLN A 164 -38.64 -21.37 -23.52
CA GLN A 164 -38.65 -22.84 -23.61
C GLN A 164 -40.01 -23.40 -23.23
N HIS A 165 -40.56 -23.00 -22.07
CA HIS A 165 -41.91 -23.41 -21.66
C HIS A 165 -42.97 -23.05 -22.72
N ALA A 166 -42.95 -21.82 -23.26
CA ALA A 166 -43.89 -21.42 -24.30
C ALA A 166 -43.72 -22.19 -25.62
N ALA A 167 -42.48 -22.56 -25.96
CA ALA A 167 -42.18 -23.37 -27.15
C ALA A 167 -42.64 -24.82 -26.98
N GLU A 168 -42.42 -25.42 -25.81
CA GLU A 168 -42.90 -26.76 -25.44
C GLU A 168 -44.42 -26.82 -25.43
N GLU A 169 -45.09 -25.83 -24.83
CA GLU A 169 -46.55 -25.77 -24.81
C GLU A 169 -47.13 -25.65 -26.24
N ARG A 170 -46.50 -24.84 -27.10
CA ARG A 170 -46.88 -24.76 -28.53
C ARG A 170 -46.63 -26.07 -29.26
N ALA A 171 -45.54 -26.78 -28.97
CA ALA A 171 -45.25 -28.08 -29.57
C ALA A 171 -46.26 -29.15 -29.13
N GLN A 172 -46.63 -29.17 -27.85
CA GLN A 172 -47.66 -30.05 -27.29
C GLN A 172 -49.05 -29.75 -27.87
N ARG A 173 -49.43 -28.47 -28.03
CA ARG A 173 -50.70 -28.10 -28.69
C ARG A 173 -50.73 -28.54 -30.15
N LYS A 174 -49.60 -28.42 -30.88
CA LYS A 174 -49.48 -28.89 -32.27
C LYS A 174 -49.53 -30.41 -32.38
N SER A 175 -48.88 -31.16 -31.50
CA SER A 175 -48.92 -32.62 -31.50
C SER A 175 -50.30 -33.16 -31.09
N ALA A 176 -50.97 -32.53 -30.13
CA ALA A 176 -52.35 -32.85 -29.76
C ALA A 176 -53.36 -32.58 -30.90
N ALA A 177 -53.18 -31.48 -31.63
CA ALA A 177 -53.99 -31.15 -32.82
C ALA A 177 -53.74 -32.13 -33.98
N ALA A 178 -52.50 -32.56 -34.20
CA ALA A 178 -52.16 -33.57 -35.21
C ALA A 178 -52.74 -34.96 -34.87
N SER A 179 -52.69 -35.36 -33.59
CA SER A 179 -53.27 -36.61 -33.10
C SER A 179 -54.80 -36.65 -33.24
N LYS A 180 -55.50 -35.55 -32.92
CA LYS A 180 -56.96 -35.43 -33.16
C LYS A 180 -57.34 -35.47 -34.64
N ARG A 181 -56.46 -35.02 -35.54
CA ARG A 181 -56.70 -35.04 -36.99
C ARG A 181 -56.51 -36.43 -37.61
N ASN A 182 -55.58 -37.23 -37.07
CA ASN A 182 -55.37 -38.63 -37.49
C ASN A 182 -56.40 -39.62 -36.94
N ARG A 183 -57.12 -39.29 -35.86
CA ARG A 183 -58.22 -40.12 -35.31
C ARG A 183 -59.58 -39.94 -36.00
N LYS A 184 -59.69 -39.01 -36.97
CA LYS A 184 -60.93 -38.71 -37.72
C LYS A 184 -60.91 -39.17 -39.18
N LYS A 185 -59.90 -39.95 -39.58
CA LYS A 185 -59.88 -40.75 -40.82
C LYS A 185 -60.04 -42.22 -40.42
#